data_AF-A0A2A6NDP2-F1
#
_entry.id   AF-A0A2A6NDP2-F1
#
_cell.length_a   1.000
_cell.length_b   1.000
_cell.length_c   1.000
_cell.angle_alpha   90.00
_cell.angle_beta   90.00
_cell.angle_gamma   90.00
#
_symmetry.space_group_name_H-M   'P 1'
#
loop_
_entity.id
_entity.type
_entity.pdbx_description
1 polymer ?
#
loop_
_entity_poly.entity_id
_entity_poly.type
_entity_poly.pdbx_seq_one_letter_code
_entity_poly.pdbx_strand_id
1 'polypeptide(L)'
;MIELWFDPDPNDQLQLIWVLDQFHAQPDMLAKLKLRLVGFSLLTMDPAWRGWNEVPLANIRPADIETASMCWQAYRATTPEACFDAVHRDLSAFPLLRPALLDLLCELPWSGSGLGATEIRLLELIAAGFMGTNALLYLRGFRQRGVFNDMEIGGLLEGLAHGPRPVIAGLDDDLRVIEPGNARARLEAYQRSRLSITEFGKAVLAHEADFTDHNPINRWWGGTHLTNDNLWRWAPALTKP
;
A
#
# COMPACT_ATOMS: atom_id res chain seq x y z
N MET A 1 -31.56 -6.22 -3.59
CA MET A 1 -30.68 -5.12 -3.16
C MET A 1 -29.37 -5.74 -2.72
N ILE A 2 -28.25 -5.17 -3.11
CA ILE A 2 -26.90 -5.63 -2.75
C ILE A 2 -26.22 -4.46 -2.03
N GLU A 3 -25.74 -4.70 -0.81
CA GLU A 3 -25.01 -3.70 -0.03
C GLU A 3 -23.51 -3.98 -0.11
N LEU A 4 -22.73 -2.99 -0.52
CA LEU A 4 -21.27 -3.05 -0.53
C LEU A 4 -20.72 -2.24 0.64
N TRP A 5 -19.80 -2.84 1.38
CA TRP A 5 -19.15 -2.26 2.55
C TRP A 5 -17.66 -2.10 2.25
N PHE A 6 -17.11 -0.92 2.50
CA PHE A 6 -15.68 -0.65 2.30
C PHE A 6 -15.07 0.12 3.46
N ASP A 7 -13.92 -0.38 3.91
CA ASP A 7 -13.06 0.17 4.95
C ASP A 7 -12.25 1.38 4.46
N PRO A 8 -11.65 2.17 5.37
CA PRO A 8 -10.84 3.33 4.99
C PRO A 8 -9.47 2.97 4.40
N ASP A 9 -9.02 1.72 4.49
CA ASP A 9 -7.68 1.33 4.07
C ASP A 9 -7.49 1.50 2.54
N PRO A 10 -6.27 1.82 2.06
CA PRO A 10 -6.03 2.07 0.64
C PRO A 10 -6.47 0.95 -0.29
N ASN A 11 -6.29 -0.31 0.10
CA ASN A 11 -6.74 -1.45 -0.70
C ASN A 11 -8.26 -1.56 -0.79
N ASP A 12 -9.00 -1.26 0.27
CA ASP A 12 -10.46 -1.24 0.26
C ASP A 12 -10.99 -0.12 -0.64
N GLN A 13 -10.34 1.05 -0.63
CA GLN A 13 -10.69 2.14 -1.54
C GLN A 13 -10.35 1.81 -3.00
N LEU A 14 -9.26 1.08 -3.27
CA LEU A 14 -8.96 0.55 -4.60
C LEU A 14 -10.00 -0.49 -5.05
N GLN A 15 -10.40 -1.41 -4.18
CA GLN A 15 -11.45 -2.39 -4.48
C GLN A 15 -12.79 -1.71 -4.75
N LEU A 16 -13.15 -0.67 -3.99
CA LEU A 16 -14.34 0.14 -4.23
C LEU A 16 -14.36 0.69 -5.66
N ILE A 17 -13.31 1.42 -6.07
CA ILE A 17 -13.30 2.03 -7.41
C ILE A 17 -13.20 0.97 -8.51
N TRP A 18 -12.48 -0.13 -8.29
CA TRP A 18 -12.41 -1.25 -9.23
C TRP A 18 -13.77 -1.89 -9.45
N VAL A 19 -14.49 -2.22 -8.38
CA VAL A 19 -15.83 -2.82 -8.43
C VAL A 19 -16.78 -1.88 -9.18
N LEU A 20 -16.77 -0.58 -8.88
CA LEU A 20 -17.62 0.39 -9.56
C LEU A 20 -17.27 0.56 -11.04
N ASP A 21 -15.98 0.54 -11.41
CA ASP A 21 -15.54 0.55 -12.81
C ASP A 21 -16.13 -0.62 -13.62
N GLN A 22 -16.25 -1.82 -13.01
CA GLN A 22 -16.84 -2.97 -13.69
C GLN A 22 -18.34 -2.79 -14.00
N PHE A 23 -19.05 -1.94 -13.25
CA PHE A 23 -20.48 -1.70 -13.43
C PHE A 23 -20.81 -0.65 -14.48
N HIS A 24 -19.81 0.01 -15.09
CA HIS A 24 -20.03 0.94 -16.19
C HIS A 24 -20.86 0.32 -17.34
N ALA A 25 -20.73 -0.99 -17.57
CA ALA A 25 -21.45 -1.71 -18.62
C ALA A 25 -22.82 -2.29 -18.19
N GLN A 26 -23.28 -2.07 -16.95
CA GLN A 26 -24.46 -2.75 -16.38
C GLN A 26 -25.40 -1.84 -15.54
N PRO A 27 -26.16 -0.93 -16.18
CA PRO A 27 -27.01 0.04 -15.50
C PRO A 27 -28.14 -0.59 -14.64
N ASP A 28 -28.70 -1.72 -15.06
CA ASP A 28 -29.75 -2.44 -14.32
C ASP A 28 -29.24 -3.02 -12.98
N MET A 29 -27.96 -3.38 -12.94
CA MET A 29 -27.32 -3.88 -11.73
C MET A 29 -27.00 -2.73 -10.78
N LEU A 30 -26.56 -1.59 -11.31
CA LEU A 30 -26.29 -0.38 -10.54
C LEU A 30 -27.48 0.05 -9.69
N ALA A 31 -28.70 0.01 -10.24
CA ALA A 31 -29.92 0.37 -9.51
C ALA A 31 -30.17 -0.48 -8.26
N LYS A 32 -29.56 -1.67 -8.18
CA LYS A 32 -29.68 -2.61 -7.06
C LYS A 32 -28.55 -2.47 -6.03
N LEU A 33 -27.46 -1.78 -6.37
CA LEU A 33 -26.30 -1.56 -5.52
C LEU A 33 -26.55 -0.39 -4.57
N LYS A 34 -26.09 -0.56 -3.33
CA LYS A 34 -26.02 0.49 -2.31
C LYS A 34 -24.67 0.43 -1.64
N LEU A 35 -24.17 1.60 -1.21
CA LEU A 35 -22.83 1.73 -0.65
C LEU A 35 -22.89 2.12 0.83
N ARG A 36 -22.02 1.51 1.62
CA ARG A 36 -21.72 1.89 2.99
C ARG A 36 -20.22 2.11 3.12
N LEU A 37 -19.84 3.37 3.32
CA LEU A 37 -18.46 3.77 3.58
C LEU A 37 -18.29 3.90 5.10
N VAL A 38 -17.38 3.12 5.66
CA VAL A 38 -17.10 3.17 7.10
C VAL A 38 -15.78 3.89 7.36
N GLY A 39 -15.73 4.66 8.45
CA GLY A 39 -14.52 5.36 8.90
C GLY A 39 -13.68 4.55 9.90
N PHE A 40 -13.90 3.25 9.99
CA PHE A 40 -13.27 2.33 10.94
C PHE A 40 -12.95 1.00 10.25
N SER A 41 -12.06 0.20 10.83
CA SER A 41 -11.76 -1.12 10.28
C SER A 41 -12.84 -2.14 10.69
N LEU A 42 -13.45 -2.80 9.71
CA LEU A 42 -14.38 -3.92 9.91
C LEU A 42 -13.69 -5.16 10.51
N LEU A 43 -12.38 -5.32 10.31
CA LEU A 43 -11.61 -6.45 10.84
C LEU A 43 -11.32 -6.35 12.35
N THR A 44 -11.13 -5.12 12.86
CA THR A 44 -10.80 -4.88 14.27
C THR A 44 -11.97 -4.31 15.05
N MET A 45 -13.16 -4.38 14.49
CA MET A 45 -14.35 -3.81 15.08
C MET A 45 -14.75 -4.55 16.35
N ASP A 46 -15.26 -3.82 17.34
CA ASP A 46 -15.77 -4.40 18.60
C ASP A 46 -16.88 -5.43 18.29
N PRO A 47 -16.76 -6.70 18.73
CA PRO A 47 -17.81 -7.71 18.56
C PRO A 47 -19.17 -7.31 19.16
N ALA A 48 -19.17 -6.41 20.15
CA ALA A 48 -20.36 -5.86 20.78
C ALA A 48 -21.00 -4.72 19.96
N TRP A 49 -20.38 -4.28 18.86
CA TRP A 49 -20.94 -3.22 18.02
C TRP A 49 -22.28 -3.65 17.39
N ARG A 50 -23.27 -2.76 17.52
CA ARG A 50 -24.65 -2.94 17.01
C ARG A 50 -25.11 -1.79 16.12
N GLY A 51 -24.23 -0.81 15.84
CA GLY A 51 -24.52 0.39 15.05
C GLY A 51 -24.62 0.16 13.53
N TRP A 52 -24.82 -1.08 13.06
CA TRP A 52 -24.89 -1.39 11.62
C TRP A 52 -25.91 -0.53 10.87
N ASN A 53 -27.05 -0.25 11.53
CA ASN A 53 -28.12 0.60 11.00
C ASN A 53 -27.81 2.10 11.05
N GLU A 54 -26.80 2.51 11.81
CA GLU A 54 -26.38 3.90 11.97
C GLU A 54 -25.42 4.35 10.87
N VAL A 55 -24.75 3.39 10.20
CA VAL A 55 -23.98 3.70 9.00
C VAL A 55 -24.94 4.22 7.93
N PRO A 56 -24.66 5.33 7.25
CA PRO A 56 -25.51 5.80 6.16
C PRO A 56 -25.48 4.84 4.96
N LEU A 57 -26.65 4.57 4.38
CA LEU A 57 -26.77 3.84 3.12
C LEU A 57 -26.86 4.83 1.97
N ALA A 58 -25.83 4.87 1.12
CA ALA A 58 -25.76 5.79 0.00
C ALA A 58 -26.22 5.12 -1.32
N ASN A 59 -26.93 5.89 -2.14
CA ASN A 59 -27.20 5.52 -3.52
C ASN A 59 -25.97 5.85 -4.37
N ILE A 60 -25.61 4.95 -5.29
CA ILE A 60 -24.56 5.20 -6.28
C ILE A 60 -25.20 5.93 -7.46
N ARG A 61 -24.65 7.09 -7.81
CA ARG A 61 -25.09 7.91 -8.95
C ARG A 61 -24.21 7.62 -10.16
N PRO A 62 -24.68 7.87 -11.40
CA PRO A 62 -23.84 7.71 -12.60
C PRO A 62 -22.52 8.48 -12.54
N ALA A 63 -22.52 9.71 -12.01
CA ALA A 63 -21.30 10.51 -11.82
C ALA A 63 -20.29 9.88 -10.83
N ASP A 64 -20.77 9.09 -9.86
CA ASP A 64 -19.90 8.39 -8.92
C ASP A 64 -19.16 7.24 -9.63
N ILE A 65 -19.81 6.58 -10.61
CA ILE A 65 -19.17 5.56 -11.47
C ILE A 65 -18.10 6.20 -12.35
N GLU A 66 -18.42 7.32 -13.00
CA GLU A 66 -17.47 8.03 -13.86
C GLU A 66 -16.22 8.43 -13.05
N THR A 67 -16.42 8.93 -11.82
CA THR A 67 -15.33 9.26 -10.90
C THR A 67 -14.52 8.03 -10.52
N ALA A 68 -15.17 6.92 -10.14
CA ALA A 68 -14.50 5.67 -9.79
C ALA A 68 -13.69 5.09 -10.95
N SER A 69 -14.29 5.05 -12.15
CA SER A 69 -13.64 4.57 -13.37
C SER A 69 -12.43 5.42 -13.72
N MET A 70 -12.56 6.75 -13.71
CA MET A 70 -11.44 7.68 -13.96
C MET A 70 -10.28 7.43 -12.99
N CYS A 71 -10.55 7.30 -11.69
CA CYS A 71 -9.51 6.99 -10.69
C CYS A 71 -8.88 5.60 -10.90
N TRP A 72 -9.68 4.60 -11.24
CA TRP A 72 -9.18 3.24 -11.47
C TRP A 72 -8.29 3.15 -12.70
N GLN A 73 -8.70 3.77 -13.81
CA GLN A 73 -7.88 3.85 -15.02
C GLN A 73 -6.60 4.66 -14.78
N ALA A 74 -6.69 5.73 -13.99
CA ALA A 74 -5.53 6.54 -13.62
C ALA A 74 -4.49 5.74 -12.81
N TYR A 75 -4.92 4.92 -11.85
CA TYR A 75 -4.00 4.05 -11.09
C TYR A 75 -3.39 2.92 -11.95
N ARG A 76 -4.13 2.44 -12.96
CA ARG A 76 -3.68 1.43 -13.92
C ARG A 76 -2.87 1.98 -15.09
N ALA A 77 -2.67 3.29 -15.16
CA ALA A 77 -1.88 3.90 -16.22
C ALA A 77 -0.41 3.43 -16.14
N THR A 78 0.27 3.46 -17.29
CA THR A 78 1.68 3.08 -17.41
C THR A 78 2.65 4.07 -16.74
N THR A 79 2.13 5.20 -16.27
CA THR A 79 2.84 6.25 -15.52
C THR A 79 1.96 6.75 -14.37
N PRO A 80 2.54 7.22 -13.25
CA PRO A 80 1.77 7.68 -12.10
C PRO A 80 1.12 9.07 -12.29
N GLU A 81 1.42 9.79 -13.36
CA GLU A 81 0.93 11.15 -13.62
C GLU A 81 -0.60 11.26 -13.55
N ALA A 82 -1.32 10.33 -14.20
CA ALA A 82 -2.78 10.34 -14.18
C ALA A 82 -3.34 10.17 -12.76
N CYS A 83 -2.71 9.32 -11.95
CA CYS A 83 -3.10 9.12 -10.55
C CYS A 83 -2.80 10.36 -9.71
N PHE A 84 -1.67 11.03 -9.96
CA PHE A 84 -1.34 12.30 -9.31
C PHE A 84 -2.30 13.43 -9.70
N ASP A 85 -2.73 13.50 -10.95
CA ASP A 85 -3.74 14.47 -11.36
C ASP A 85 -5.12 14.16 -10.75
N ALA A 86 -5.45 12.87 -10.60
CA ALA A 86 -6.70 12.43 -9.97
C ALA A 86 -6.83 12.91 -8.52
N VAL A 87 -5.73 12.97 -7.75
CA VAL A 87 -5.77 13.49 -6.37
C VAL A 87 -6.05 14.99 -6.27
N HIS A 88 -6.17 15.71 -7.39
CA HIS A 88 -6.56 17.13 -7.44
C HIS A 88 -8.00 17.33 -7.95
N ARG A 89 -8.70 16.26 -8.37
CA ARG A 89 -10.08 16.31 -8.83
C ARG A 89 -11.07 16.35 -7.67
N ASP A 90 -12.35 16.61 -7.98
CA ASP A 90 -13.44 16.44 -7.02
C ASP A 90 -13.68 14.94 -6.78
N LEU A 91 -13.41 14.51 -5.55
CA LEU A 91 -13.60 13.14 -5.07
C LEU A 91 -14.59 13.10 -3.89
N SER A 92 -15.44 14.13 -3.75
CA SER A 92 -16.37 14.27 -2.63
C SER A 92 -17.34 13.10 -2.47
N ALA A 93 -17.64 12.38 -3.55
CA ALA A 93 -18.43 11.14 -3.52
C ALA A 93 -17.74 10.00 -2.74
N PHE A 94 -16.41 10.02 -2.65
CA PHE A 94 -15.58 9.02 -1.98
C PHE A 94 -14.59 9.71 -1.05
N PRO A 95 -15.02 10.14 0.15
CA PRO A 95 -14.20 10.97 1.04
C PRO A 95 -12.85 10.33 1.43
N LEU A 96 -12.79 9.00 1.43
CA LEU A 96 -11.62 8.21 1.83
C LEU A 96 -10.71 7.88 0.63
N LEU A 97 -11.12 8.17 -0.60
CA LEU A 97 -10.35 7.84 -1.80
C LEU A 97 -9.12 8.74 -1.96
N ARG A 98 -9.25 10.05 -1.72
CA ARG A 98 -8.11 10.98 -1.83
C ARG A 98 -6.95 10.58 -0.89
N PRO A 99 -7.15 10.35 0.42
CA PRO A 99 -6.05 9.91 1.28
C PRO A 99 -5.48 8.55 0.85
N ALA A 100 -6.31 7.60 0.40
CA ALA A 100 -5.84 6.32 -0.13
C ALA A 100 -4.92 6.47 -1.36
N LEU A 101 -5.30 7.31 -2.33
CA LEU A 101 -4.47 7.60 -3.51
C LEU A 101 -3.15 8.29 -3.13
N LEU A 102 -3.16 9.16 -2.13
CA LEU A 102 -1.93 9.79 -1.61
C LEU A 102 -1.01 8.77 -0.93
N ASP A 103 -1.57 7.86 -0.13
CA ASP A 103 -0.79 6.77 0.48
C ASP A 103 -0.16 5.88 -0.60
N LEU A 104 -0.92 5.53 -1.65
CA LEU A 104 -0.39 4.80 -2.79
C LEU A 104 0.76 5.56 -3.47
N LEU A 105 0.58 6.85 -3.79
CA LEU A 105 1.63 7.68 -4.39
C LEU A 105 2.90 7.74 -3.53
N CYS A 106 2.75 7.73 -2.20
CA CYS A 106 3.90 7.71 -1.30
C CYS A 106 4.70 6.39 -1.38
N GLU A 107 4.15 5.30 -1.91
CA GLU A 107 4.87 4.03 -2.11
C GLU A 107 5.76 4.01 -3.37
N LEU A 108 5.69 5.06 -4.20
CA LEU A 108 6.74 5.32 -5.19
C LEU A 108 8.07 5.60 -4.46
N PRO A 109 9.22 5.22 -5.04
CA PRO A 109 10.54 5.54 -4.49
C PRO A 109 10.67 7.02 -4.13
N TRP A 110 11.00 7.33 -2.88
CA TRP A 110 11.18 8.71 -2.44
C TRP A 110 12.48 9.29 -3.00
N SER A 111 12.48 10.56 -3.42
CA SER A 111 13.60 11.12 -4.18
C SER A 111 14.93 11.16 -3.44
N GLY A 112 14.93 11.22 -2.10
CA GLY A 112 16.15 11.28 -1.29
C GLY A 112 16.55 9.97 -0.62
N SER A 113 15.85 8.85 -0.88
CA SER A 113 16.19 7.55 -0.30
C SER A 113 16.03 6.39 -1.26
N GLY A 114 15.25 6.54 -2.33
CA GLY A 114 14.94 5.47 -3.27
C GLY A 114 13.96 4.41 -2.74
N LEU A 115 13.43 4.59 -1.53
CA LEU A 115 12.51 3.66 -0.87
C LEU A 115 11.08 4.21 -0.84
N GLY A 116 10.10 3.31 -0.87
CA GLY A 116 8.70 3.65 -0.64
C GLY A 116 8.41 4.04 0.81
N ALA A 117 7.28 4.71 1.00
CA ALA A 117 6.77 5.13 2.29
C ALA A 117 6.72 4.05 3.37
N THR A 118 6.33 2.82 3.00
CA THR A 118 6.27 1.70 3.94
C THR A 118 7.65 1.14 4.25
N GLU A 119 8.55 1.07 3.26
CA GLU A 119 9.93 0.60 3.47
C GLU A 119 10.71 1.54 4.40
N ILE A 120 10.59 2.85 4.21
CA ILE A 120 11.16 3.85 5.13
C ILE A 120 10.61 3.67 6.54
N ARG A 121 9.29 3.47 6.66
CA ARG A 121 8.67 3.28 7.97
C ARG A 121 9.16 2.01 8.68
N LEU A 122 9.36 0.92 7.94
CA LEU A 122 9.97 -0.30 8.51
C LEU A 122 11.39 -0.02 9.00
N LEU A 123 12.19 0.72 8.22
CA LEU A 123 13.55 1.08 8.57
C LEU A 123 13.62 1.95 9.84
N GLU A 124 12.74 2.94 9.96
CA GLU A 124 12.59 3.78 11.16
C GLU A 124 12.29 2.94 12.41
N LEU A 125 11.34 2.01 12.32
CA LEU A 125 10.97 1.15 13.44
C LEU A 125 12.13 0.23 13.84
N ILE A 126 12.83 -0.36 12.87
CA ILE A 126 13.99 -1.20 13.16
C ILE A 126 15.11 -0.36 13.81
N ALA A 127 15.36 0.84 13.32
CA ALA A 127 16.33 1.78 13.91
C ALA A 127 15.95 2.18 15.34
N ALA A 128 14.66 2.30 15.65
CA ALA A 128 14.14 2.58 16.98
C ALA A 128 14.16 1.36 17.94
N GLY A 129 14.63 0.19 17.49
CA GLY A 129 14.80 -0.99 18.32
C GLY A 129 13.69 -2.04 18.19
N PHE A 130 12.79 -1.93 17.21
CA PHE A 130 11.79 -2.96 16.92
C PHE A 130 12.42 -4.10 16.10
N MET A 131 13.13 -4.99 16.80
CA MET A 131 13.93 -6.07 16.19
C MET A 131 13.10 -7.29 15.76
N GLY A 132 11.87 -7.43 16.25
CA GLY A 132 11.00 -8.58 15.96
C GLY A 132 10.08 -8.33 14.77
N THR A 133 9.96 -9.32 13.87
CA THR A 133 9.11 -9.24 12.68
C THR A 133 7.62 -9.19 13.01
N ASN A 134 7.16 -9.84 14.09
CA ASN A 134 5.71 -9.89 14.43
C ASN A 134 5.07 -8.51 14.56
N ALA A 135 5.71 -7.57 15.26
CA ALA A 135 5.18 -6.21 15.39
C ALA A 135 5.16 -5.49 14.04
N LEU A 136 6.20 -5.70 13.23
CA LEU A 136 6.31 -5.11 11.90
C LEU A 136 5.32 -5.73 10.91
N LEU A 137 4.94 -6.99 11.04
CA LEU A 137 3.99 -7.67 10.15
C LEU A 137 2.54 -7.41 10.57
N TYR A 138 2.19 -7.60 11.83
CA TYR A 138 0.78 -7.71 12.26
C TYR A 138 0.18 -6.44 12.89
N LEU A 139 1.00 -5.48 13.32
CA LEU A 139 0.49 -4.28 14.01
C LEU A 139 0.37 -3.09 13.05
N ARG A 140 -0.65 -3.10 12.16
CA ARG A 140 -0.92 -2.01 11.20
C ARG A 140 -1.00 -0.63 11.86
N GLY A 141 -1.75 -0.51 12.96
CA GLY A 141 -1.89 0.76 13.70
C GLY A 141 -0.56 1.29 14.26
N PHE A 142 0.40 0.38 14.52
CA PHE A 142 1.74 0.74 14.96
C PHE A 142 2.63 1.22 13.80
N ARG A 143 2.51 0.57 12.62
CA ARG A 143 3.16 1.02 11.40
C ARG A 143 2.62 2.35 10.89
N GLN A 144 1.34 2.63 11.12
CA GLN A 144 0.63 3.79 10.52
C GLN A 144 0.70 3.79 8.99
N ARG A 145 0.73 2.59 8.39
CA ARG A 145 0.75 2.34 6.95
C ARG A 145 -0.21 1.21 6.62
N GLY A 146 -1.05 1.40 5.60
CA GLY A 146 -2.14 0.48 5.24
C GLY A 146 -2.12 -0.04 3.80
N VAL A 147 -1.18 0.38 2.96
CA VAL A 147 -1.12 -0.05 1.54
C VAL A 147 -0.80 -1.54 1.42
N PHE A 148 0.16 -2.03 2.21
CA PHE A 148 0.62 -3.41 2.15
C PHE A 148 0.04 -4.25 3.29
N ASN A 149 -0.42 -5.45 2.94
CA ASN A 149 -0.80 -6.48 3.89
C ASN A 149 0.42 -7.20 4.48
N ASP A 150 0.20 -8.05 5.48
CA ASP A 150 1.27 -8.66 6.26
C ASP A 150 2.21 -9.55 5.40
N MET A 151 1.69 -10.22 4.38
CA MET A 151 2.51 -11.02 3.45
C MET A 151 3.38 -10.13 2.56
N GLU A 152 2.82 -9.01 2.08
CA GLU A 152 3.54 -8.03 1.27
C GLU A 152 4.62 -7.32 2.09
N ILE A 153 4.36 -7.01 3.36
CA ILE A 153 5.36 -6.48 4.29
C ILE A 153 6.53 -7.47 4.44
N GLY A 154 6.27 -8.78 4.49
CA GLY A 154 7.31 -9.80 4.47
C GLY A 154 8.22 -9.67 3.23
N GLY A 155 7.61 -9.55 2.05
CA GLY A 155 8.33 -9.32 0.79
C GLY A 155 9.16 -8.03 0.79
N LEU A 156 8.67 -6.95 1.39
CA LEU A 156 9.44 -5.71 1.57
C LEU A 156 10.65 -5.93 2.48
N LEU A 157 10.47 -6.62 3.63
CA LEU A 157 11.58 -6.94 4.54
C LEU A 157 12.66 -7.77 3.83
N GLU A 158 12.27 -8.74 3.01
CA GLU A 158 13.20 -9.49 2.18
C GLU A 158 13.95 -8.61 1.19
N GLY A 159 13.26 -7.69 0.50
CA GLY A 159 13.91 -6.72 -0.39
C GLY A 159 14.96 -5.86 0.31
N LEU A 160 14.64 -5.41 1.53
CA LEU A 160 15.53 -4.59 2.36
C LEU A 160 16.73 -5.37 2.94
N ALA A 161 16.56 -6.68 3.21
CA ALA A 161 17.56 -7.53 3.86
C ALA A 161 18.42 -8.32 2.88
N HIS A 162 17.87 -8.71 1.74
CA HIS A 162 18.46 -9.70 0.84
C HIS A 162 18.96 -9.13 -0.49
N GLY A 163 18.81 -7.82 -0.71
CA GLY A 163 19.35 -7.11 -1.88
C GLY A 163 20.89 -7.06 -1.92
N PRO A 164 21.49 -6.62 -3.05
CA PRO A 164 22.94 -6.54 -3.22
C PRO A 164 23.66 -5.74 -2.13
N ARG A 165 23.05 -4.66 -1.63
CA ARG A 165 23.54 -3.88 -0.49
C ARG A 165 22.40 -3.71 0.53
N PRO A 166 22.28 -4.62 1.51
CA PRO A 166 21.17 -4.61 2.47
C PRO A 166 21.14 -3.36 3.35
N VAL A 167 19.94 -2.83 3.59
CA VAL A 167 19.70 -1.74 4.56
C VAL A 167 19.30 -2.26 5.94
N ILE A 168 18.86 -3.52 6.02
CA ILE A 168 18.63 -4.23 7.28
C ILE A 168 19.40 -5.56 7.28
N ALA A 169 19.69 -6.08 8.47
CA ALA A 169 20.34 -7.37 8.69
C ALA A 169 19.57 -8.20 9.73
N GLY A 170 19.84 -9.51 9.78
CA GLY A 170 19.27 -10.43 10.77
C GLY A 170 17.88 -10.97 10.41
N LEU A 171 17.43 -10.75 9.17
CA LEU A 171 16.37 -11.54 8.56
C LEU A 171 16.91 -12.95 8.26
N ASP A 172 16.10 -13.98 8.49
CA ASP A 172 16.52 -15.37 8.34
C ASP A 172 16.76 -15.72 6.86
N ASP A 173 17.99 -16.12 6.53
CA ASP A 173 18.44 -16.41 5.17
C ASP A 173 17.69 -17.60 4.54
N ASP A 174 17.06 -18.48 5.33
CA ASP A 174 16.22 -19.56 4.80
C ASP A 174 15.09 -19.01 3.92
N LEU A 175 14.62 -17.78 4.16
CA LEU A 175 13.59 -17.13 3.34
C LEU A 175 13.99 -16.99 1.87
N ARG A 176 15.29 -17.02 1.53
CA ARG A 176 15.79 -17.01 0.15
C ARG A 176 15.50 -18.30 -0.61
N VAL A 177 15.36 -19.42 0.10
CA VAL A 177 15.20 -20.76 -0.48
C VAL A 177 13.83 -21.37 -0.21
N ILE A 178 13.15 -20.94 0.86
CA ILE A 178 11.78 -21.38 1.15
C ILE A 178 10.85 -20.82 0.07
N GLU A 179 10.12 -21.71 -0.60
CA GLU A 179 9.14 -21.37 -1.62
C GLU A 179 8.12 -20.32 -1.11
N PRO A 180 7.81 -19.28 -1.91
CA PRO A 180 6.85 -18.25 -1.52
C PRO A 180 5.48 -18.78 -1.08
N GLY A 181 5.04 -19.91 -1.65
CA GLY A 181 3.76 -20.56 -1.30
C GLY A 181 3.76 -21.31 0.04
N ASN A 182 4.92 -21.58 0.64
CA ASN A 182 5.00 -22.30 1.92
C ASN A 182 4.86 -21.35 3.11
N ALA A 183 3.63 -20.88 3.34
CA ALA A 183 3.32 -19.89 4.37
C ALA A 183 3.79 -20.29 5.78
N ARG A 184 3.74 -21.58 6.13
CA ARG A 184 4.15 -22.06 7.46
C ARG A 184 5.65 -21.97 7.67
N ALA A 185 6.45 -22.51 6.75
CA ALA A 185 7.91 -22.44 6.88
C ALA A 185 8.42 -20.99 6.86
N ARG A 186 7.81 -20.13 6.02
CA ARG A 186 8.14 -18.70 5.97
C ARG A 186 7.81 -18.00 7.29
N LEU A 187 6.65 -18.27 7.88
CA LEU A 187 6.27 -17.73 9.19
C LEU A 187 7.29 -18.12 10.27
N GLU A 188 7.72 -19.38 10.30
CA GLU A 188 8.74 -19.84 11.25
C GLU A 188 10.07 -19.10 11.07
N ALA A 189 10.53 -18.90 9.83
CA ALA A 189 11.74 -18.13 9.54
C ALA A 189 11.62 -16.65 9.96
N TYR A 190 10.47 -16.01 9.71
CA TYR A 190 10.20 -14.66 10.20
C TYR A 190 10.27 -14.58 11.73
N GLN A 191 9.75 -15.57 12.45
CA GLN A 191 9.75 -15.57 13.93
C GLN A 191 11.16 -15.74 14.53
N ARG A 192 12.05 -16.45 13.85
CA ARG A 192 13.47 -16.60 14.25
C ARG A 192 14.29 -15.33 14.00
N SER A 193 13.89 -14.53 13.02
CA SER A 193 14.59 -13.31 12.61
C SER A 193 14.72 -12.27 13.75
N ARG A 194 15.86 -11.58 13.80
CA ARG A 194 16.15 -10.47 14.73
C ARG A 194 16.80 -9.33 13.96
N LEU A 195 15.98 -8.36 13.60
CA LEU A 195 16.33 -7.30 12.68
C LEU A 195 17.20 -6.23 13.35
N SER A 196 18.13 -5.70 12.57
CA SER A 196 18.94 -4.53 12.90
C SER A 196 19.18 -3.71 11.63
N ILE A 197 19.41 -2.40 11.80
CA ILE A 197 19.74 -1.51 10.68
C ILE A 197 21.24 -1.60 10.36
N THR A 198 21.59 -1.67 9.07
CA THR A 198 23.00 -1.66 8.62
C THR A 198 23.54 -0.22 8.57
N GLU A 199 24.87 -0.05 8.43
CA GLU A 199 25.43 1.29 8.19
C GLU A 199 24.89 1.93 6.90
N PHE A 200 24.65 1.12 5.87
CA PHE A 200 24.01 1.60 4.66
C PHE A 200 22.55 2.00 4.91
N GLY A 201 21.80 1.23 5.69
CA GLY A 201 20.44 1.60 6.10
C GLY A 201 20.39 2.91 6.88
N LYS A 202 21.35 3.14 7.79
CA LYS A 202 21.44 4.42 8.51
C LYS A 202 21.66 5.59 7.56
N ALA A 203 22.56 5.45 6.58
CA ALA A 203 22.81 6.49 5.57
C ALA A 203 21.57 6.76 4.69
N VAL A 204 20.84 5.71 4.28
CA VAL A 204 19.58 5.86 3.53
C VAL A 204 18.52 6.57 4.36
N LEU A 205 18.38 6.21 5.64
CA LEU A 205 17.43 6.85 6.56
C LEU A 205 17.78 8.32 6.84
N ALA A 206 19.08 8.65 6.86
CA ALA A 206 19.59 10.01 6.99
C ALA A 206 19.52 10.83 5.68
N HIS A 207 19.06 10.22 4.57
CA HIS A 207 19.02 10.83 3.23
C HIS A 207 20.40 11.21 2.69
N GLU A 208 21.44 10.51 3.17
CA GLU A 208 22.83 10.66 2.73
C GLU A 208 23.20 9.66 1.63
N ALA A 209 22.35 8.67 1.39
CA ALA A 209 22.52 7.67 0.34
C ALA A 209 21.17 7.29 -0.28
N ASP A 210 21.20 6.93 -1.55
CA ASP A 210 20.04 6.42 -2.27
C ASP A 210 20.10 4.88 -2.34
N PHE A 211 19.00 4.23 -1.96
CA PHE A 211 18.87 2.77 -2.02
C PHE A 211 19.08 2.23 -3.43
N THR A 212 18.60 2.97 -4.44
CA THR A 212 18.51 2.53 -5.84
C THR A 212 19.85 2.54 -6.56
N ASP A 213 20.84 3.28 -6.03
CA ASP A 213 22.22 3.30 -6.54
C ASP A 213 22.94 1.96 -6.32
N HIS A 214 22.48 1.17 -5.34
CA HIS A 214 23.12 -0.08 -4.94
C HIS A 214 22.20 -1.29 -5.08
N ASN A 215 20.89 -1.09 -5.09
CA ASN A 215 19.90 -2.15 -5.19
C ASN A 215 18.97 -1.86 -6.38
N PRO A 216 18.93 -2.75 -7.39
CA PRO A 216 18.11 -2.53 -8.56
C PRO A 216 16.62 -2.57 -8.20
N ILE A 217 15.83 -1.69 -8.82
CA ILE A 217 14.37 -1.68 -8.71
C ILE A 217 13.78 -2.47 -9.87
N ASN A 218 12.87 -3.37 -9.54
CA ASN A 218 12.02 -4.06 -10.51
C ASN A 218 10.72 -4.45 -9.81
N ARG A 219 9.74 -3.56 -9.82
CA ARG A 219 8.43 -3.78 -9.18
C ARG A 219 7.32 -3.02 -9.89
N TRP A 220 6.09 -3.43 -9.64
CA TRP A 220 4.92 -2.72 -10.13
C TRP A 220 4.37 -1.78 -9.06
N TRP A 221 3.98 -0.59 -9.50
CA TRP A 221 3.16 0.36 -8.75
C TRP A 221 1.90 0.60 -9.57
N GLY A 222 0.74 0.11 -9.13
CA GLY A 222 -0.46 0.10 -9.98
C GLY A 222 -0.17 -0.49 -11.37
N GLY A 223 -0.42 0.29 -12.42
CA GLY A 223 -0.07 -0.06 -13.80
C GLY A 223 1.32 0.41 -14.30
N THR A 224 2.12 1.02 -13.43
CA THR A 224 3.47 1.50 -13.75
C THR A 224 4.52 0.46 -13.39
N HIS A 225 5.30 0.00 -14.37
CA HIS A 225 6.45 -0.86 -14.13
C HIS A 225 7.68 -0.01 -13.78
N LEU A 226 8.10 -0.06 -12.53
CA LEU A 226 9.27 0.68 -12.04
C LEU A 226 10.53 -0.15 -12.27
N THR A 227 11.50 0.47 -12.95
CA THR A 227 12.87 -0.02 -13.12
C THR A 227 13.85 1.13 -12.84
N ASN A 228 15.15 0.87 -12.74
CA ASN A 228 16.14 1.95 -12.67
C ASN A 228 16.09 2.90 -13.89
N ASP A 229 15.70 2.40 -15.07
CA ASP A 229 15.54 3.21 -16.31
C ASP A 229 14.19 3.94 -16.39
N ASN A 230 13.20 3.53 -15.60
CA ASN A 230 11.86 4.13 -15.53
C ASN A 230 11.49 4.43 -14.07
N LEU A 231 12.38 5.17 -13.40
CA LEU A 231 12.31 5.37 -11.95
C LEU A 231 11.51 6.62 -11.59
N TRP A 232 10.18 6.49 -11.64
CA TRP A 232 9.29 7.52 -11.11
C TRP A 232 9.47 7.65 -9.60
N ARG A 233 9.66 8.89 -9.15
CA ARG A 233 9.92 9.19 -7.74
C ARG A 233 8.91 10.17 -7.17
N TRP A 234 8.77 10.12 -5.85
CA TRP A 234 7.88 10.98 -5.08
C TRP A 234 8.67 11.89 -4.14
N ALA A 235 8.42 13.20 -4.14
CA ALA A 235 8.87 14.14 -3.12
C ALA A 235 8.04 15.43 -3.14
N PRO A 236 7.03 15.53 -2.26
CA PRO A 236 5.71 16.20 -2.45
C PRO A 236 5.18 16.51 -3.87
N ALA A 237 5.85 16.04 -4.91
CA ALA A 237 5.57 16.16 -6.33
C ALA A 237 6.18 14.94 -7.03
N LEU A 238 5.68 14.63 -8.22
CA LEU A 238 6.25 13.58 -9.06
C LEU A 238 7.54 14.05 -9.73
N THR A 239 8.58 13.24 -9.60
CA THR A 239 9.82 13.37 -10.39
C THR A 239 9.79 12.32 -11.49
N LYS A 240 9.94 12.77 -12.74
CA LYS A 240 9.99 11.90 -13.92
C LYS A 240 11.34 11.14 -13.95
N PRO A 241 11.39 9.95 -14.61
CA PRO A 241 12.63 9.21 -14.83
C PRO A 241 13.73 10.06 -15.48
#